data_AF-A0A0R1YX34-F1
#
_entry.id   AF-A0A0R1YX34-F1
#
_cell.length_a   1.000
_cell.length_b   1.000
_cell.length_c   1.000
_cell.angle_alpha   90.00
_cell.angle_beta   90.00
_cell.angle_gamma   90.00
#
_symmetry.space_group_name_H-M   'P 1'
#
loop_
_entity.id
_entity.type
_entity.pdbx_description
1 polymer ?
#
loop_
_entity_poly.entity_id
_entity_poly.type
_entity_poly.pdbx_seq_one_letter_code
_entity_poly.pdbx_strand_id
1 'polypeptide(L)'
;MGAGGGGGAFNIGTIGPLRLFQSALGPQISWLLPFAIIGLIGGLVYYRDRRKRWLHLSTEQKHLVLWASWLVPVAGFFSVASFFHPYYTIMLAPPIAALFGIGMVALSRMLRDNSRTNWRFYLLPLAILTTAGLQAWYVSSDYPWLTWVILIVAVIATILLMIFPRNTAGQTLLGLATVSILAAPAWWSLTPTLAAESAMIPTAGPSLLESNGAGGGGMGMGNSSVNKKLLSYLEKHQGNAKYLFATSDSTTAAPYIIKTGKAVMAMGGFNGTDPAISLSQFKKLVKTGQLKYFYYSGRSGNTKIINWIKKHATKVKTSLYQDSTQSQAGMFGQPGAASTGKKSAKAGTPTTGSKGQRPTGKRSVPTGKPSAKKGTAPGSRPTTTKKAASTKANSAKATKKQPTAQPSMGGGMGGQSSVLYDLSTIYK
;
A
#
# COMPACT_ATOMS: atom_id res chain seq x y z
N MET A 1 12.28 -13.53 11.42
CA MET A 1 11.25 -12.99 12.32
C MET A 1 10.66 -11.76 11.64
N GLY A 2 9.33 -11.71 11.48
CA GLY A 2 8.69 -10.62 10.75
C GLY A 2 8.53 -9.38 11.63
N ALA A 3 8.91 -8.21 11.12
CA ALA A 3 8.48 -6.94 11.70
C ALA A 3 6.99 -6.75 11.40
N GLY A 4 6.16 -6.80 12.42
CA GLY A 4 4.72 -6.69 12.28
C GLY A 4 4.28 -5.29 11.87
N GLY A 5 3.32 -5.23 10.94
CA GLY A 5 2.29 -4.19 10.82
C GLY A 5 2.69 -2.75 11.13
N GLY A 6 3.54 -2.14 10.31
CA GLY A 6 3.56 -0.68 10.20
C GLY A 6 2.28 -0.20 9.50
N GLY A 7 1.17 -0.14 10.22
CA GLY A 7 -0.10 0.38 9.72
C GLY A 7 0.05 1.83 9.23
N GLY A 8 -0.53 2.14 8.07
CA GLY A 8 -0.50 3.49 7.50
C GLY A 8 -0.18 3.56 6.01
N ALA A 9 0.03 4.78 5.55
CA ALA A 9 -0.04 5.19 4.15
C ALA A 9 0.86 4.43 3.15
N PHE A 10 1.97 3.86 3.63
CA PHE A 10 3.01 3.22 2.82
C PHE A 10 3.17 1.74 3.13
N ASN A 11 2.19 1.11 3.79
CA ASN A 11 2.19 -0.33 4.04
C ASN A 11 1.87 -1.11 2.75
N ILE A 12 2.84 -1.18 1.85
CA ILE A 12 2.71 -1.85 0.55
C ILE A 12 3.31 -3.26 0.52
N GLY A 13 3.80 -3.78 1.65
CA GLY A 13 4.40 -5.13 1.74
C GLY A 13 5.72 -5.28 0.97
N THR A 14 6.30 -6.48 1.04
CA THR A 14 7.59 -6.80 0.40
C THR A 14 7.43 -7.11 -1.08
N ILE A 15 8.33 -6.56 -1.91
CA ILE A 15 8.34 -6.79 -3.37
C ILE A 15 8.43 -8.29 -3.68
N GLY A 16 7.58 -8.76 -4.60
CA GLY A 16 7.55 -10.16 -5.03
C GLY A 16 6.20 -10.57 -5.63
N PRO A 17 6.12 -11.73 -6.31
CA PRO A 17 4.93 -12.18 -7.01
C PRO A 17 3.72 -12.45 -6.09
N LEU A 18 3.96 -12.66 -4.80
CA LEU A 18 2.90 -12.86 -3.80
C LEU A 18 2.56 -11.60 -3.00
N ARG A 19 3.09 -10.42 -3.37
CA ARG A 19 2.92 -9.18 -2.60
C ARG A 19 1.46 -8.79 -2.38
N LEU A 20 0.62 -8.95 -3.42
CA LEU A 20 -0.81 -8.69 -3.33
C LEU A 20 -1.54 -9.60 -2.34
N PHE A 21 -0.99 -10.78 -2.02
CA PHE A 21 -1.60 -11.67 -1.03
C PHE A 21 -1.19 -11.32 0.41
N GLN A 22 -0.07 -10.63 0.64
CA GLN A 22 0.44 -10.30 1.97
C GLN A 22 -0.53 -9.45 2.79
N SER A 23 -0.48 -9.53 4.12
CA SER A 23 -1.35 -8.76 5.03
C SER A 23 -1.35 -7.24 4.84
N ALA A 24 -0.31 -6.69 4.20
CA ALA A 24 -0.21 -5.26 3.85
C ALA A 24 -1.20 -4.81 2.76
N LEU A 25 -1.42 -5.63 1.73
CA LEU A 25 -2.26 -5.29 0.56
C LEU A 25 -3.47 -6.22 0.40
N GLY A 26 -3.36 -7.46 0.87
CA GLY A 26 -4.35 -8.52 0.73
C GLY A 26 -5.75 -8.12 1.21
N PRO A 27 -5.89 -7.67 2.47
CA PRO A 27 -7.16 -7.16 3.00
C PRO A 27 -7.71 -5.91 2.29
N GLN A 28 -6.94 -5.26 1.40
CA GLN A 28 -7.40 -4.12 0.61
C GLN A 28 -8.01 -4.53 -0.73
N ILE A 29 -7.66 -5.70 -1.29
CA ILE A 29 -8.03 -6.04 -2.68
C ILE A 29 -8.15 -7.54 -3.02
N SER A 30 -7.41 -8.43 -2.35
CA SER A 30 -7.18 -9.80 -2.82
C SER A 30 -8.23 -10.82 -2.37
N TRP A 31 -9.29 -10.39 -1.67
CA TRP A 31 -10.36 -11.23 -1.11
C TRP A 31 -10.98 -12.25 -2.05
N LEU A 32 -11.07 -11.94 -3.35
CA LEU A 32 -11.64 -12.81 -4.40
C LEU A 32 -10.59 -13.21 -5.45
N LEU A 33 -9.33 -12.81 -5.28
CA LEU A 33 -8.26 -13.04 -6.26
C LEU A 33 -7.95 -14.53 -6.50
N PRO A 34 -7.93 -15.44 -5.49
CA PRO A 34 -7.76 -16.87 -5.73
C PRO A 34 -8.89 -17.44 -6.61
N PHE A 35 -10.14 -17.09 -6.30
CA PHE A 35 -11.29 -17.48 -7.10
C PHE A 35 -11.21 -16.94 -8.52
N ALA A 36 -10.84 -15.67 -8.71
CA ALA A 36 -10.70 -15.05 -10.03
C ALA A 36 -9.61 -15.75 -10.89
N ILE A 37 -8.50 -16.17 -10.28
CA ILE A 37 -7.44 -16.93 -10.97
C ILE A 37 -7.92 -18.32 -11.39
N ILE A 38 -8.56 -19.07 -10.47
CA ILE A 38 -9.09 -20.42 -10.78
C ILE A 38 -10.27 -20.33 -11.75
N GLY A 39 -11.08 -19.28 -11.66
CA GLY A 39 -12.19 -18.94 -12.56
C GLY A 39 -11.72 -18.58 -13.97
N LEU A 40 -10.61 -17.86 -14.10
CA LEU A 40 -9.95 -17.62 -15.40
C LEU A 40 -9.49 -18.94 -16.03
N ILE A 41 -8.80 -19.79 -15.28
CA ILE A 41 -8.32 -21.10 -15.76
C ILE A 41 -9.50 -21.99 -16.16
N GLY A 42 -10.50 -22.12 -15.28
CA GLY A 42 -11.70 -22.91 -15.51
C GLY A 42 -12.52 -22.41 -16.70
N GLY A 43 -12.72 -21.10 -16.81
CA GLY A 43 -13.39 -20.45 -17.93
C GLY A 43 -12.68 -20.70 -19.27
N LEU A 44 -11.36 -20.52 -19.32
CA LEU A 44 -10.57 -20.80 -20.53
C LEU A 44 -10.65 -22.27 -20.96
N VAL A 45 -10.82 -23.19 -20.02
CA VAL A 45 -10.96 -24.64 -20.26
C VAL A 45 -12.40 -25.07 -20.57
N TYR A 46 -13.40 -24.37 -20.03
CA TYR A 46 -14.83 -24.60 -20.24
C TYR A 46 -15.28 -24.10 -21.60
N TYR A 47 -15.01 -22.83 -21.92
CA TYR A 47 -15.40 -22.18 -23.17
C TYR A 47 -14.49 -22.52 -24.36
N ARG A 48 -13.59 -23.50 -24.22
CA ARG A 48 -12.70 -23.96 -25.31
C ARG A 48 -13.48 -24.78 -26.32
N ASP A 49 -13.63 -24.25 -27.52
CA ASP A 49 -14.07 -25.04 -28.69
C ASP A 49 -13.00 -26.09 -29.02
N ARG A 50 -13.33 -27.37 -28.78
CA ARG A 50 -12.40 -28.49 -29.05
C ARG A 50 -12.20 -28.76 -30.55
N ARG A 51 -13.07 -28.24 -31.43
CA ARG A 51 -12.96 -28.42 -32.88
C ARG A 51 -12.03 -27.41 -33.54
N LYS A 52 -11.64 -26.36 -32.83
CA LYS A 52 -10.72 -25.31 -33.33
C LYS A 52 -9.30 -25.50 -32.80
N ARG A 53 -8.30 -25.02 -33.56
CA ARG A 53 -6.90 -24.95 -33.08
C ARG A 53 -6.84 -24.08 -31.83
N TRP A 54 -5.95 -24.41 -30.89
CA TRP A 54 -5.81 -23.73 -29.59
C TRP A 54 -5.67 -22.19 -29.62
N LEU A 55 -5.18 -21.62 -30.72
CA LEU A 55 -5.05 -20.17 -30.94
C LEU A 55 -6.37 -19.47 -31.34
N HIS A 56 -7.38 -20.21 -31.78
CA HIS A 56 -8.68 -19.64 -32.17
C HIS A 56 -9.62 -19.60 -30.97
N LEU A 57 -9.55 -18.50 -30.22
CA LEU A 57 -10.38 -18.25 -29.05
C LEU A 57 -11.86 -18.09 -29.43
N SER A 58 -12.75 -18.70 -28.64
CA SER A 58 -14.19 -18.39 -28.64
C SER A 58 -14.46 -16.96 -28.15
N THR A 59 -15.67 -16.45 -28.35
CA THR A 59 -16.05 -15.10 -27.92
C THR A 59 -15.90 -14.94 -26.39
N GLU A 60 -16.30 -15.96 -25.64
CA GLU A 60 -16.19 -16.02 -24.19
C GLU A 60 -14.72 -16.10 -23.74
N GLN A 61 -13.88 -16.85 -24.46
CA GLN A 61 -12.44 -16.86 -24.22
C GLN A 61 -11.79 -15.49 -24.52
N LYS A 62 -12.25 -14.75 -25.54
CA LYS A 62 -11.79 -13.38 -25.80
C LYS A 62 -12.15 -12.44 -24.65
N HIS A 63 -13.34 -12.56 -24.08
CA HIS A 63 -13.72 -11.78 -22.89
C HIS A 63 -12.83 -12.11 -21.68
N LEU A 64 -12.52 -13.39 -21.45
CA LEU A 64 -11.59 -13.81 -20.41
C LEU A 64 -10.17 -13.25 -20.64
N VAL A 65 -9.68 -13.27 -21.87
CA VAL A 65 -8.38 -12.69 -22.23
C VAL A 65 -8.35 -11.17 -22.06
N LEU A 66 -9.45 -10.45 -22.36
CA LEU A 66 -9.57 -9.02 -22.09
C LEU A 66 -9.39 -8.72 -20.59
N TRP A 67 -10.16 -9.38 -19.72
CA TRP A 67 -10.05 -9.19 -18.27
C TRP A 67 -8.69 -9.63 -17.71
N ALA A 68 -8.11 -10.72 -18.23
CA ALA A 68 -6.76 -11.14 -17.86
C ALA A 68 -5.68 -10.14 -18.31
N SER A 69 -5.86 -9.50 -19.49
CA SER A 69 -4.95 -8.48 -20.01
C SER A 69 -4.98 -7.16 -19.22
N TRP A 70 -6.05 -6.92 -18.45
CA TRP A 70 -6.08 -5.89 -17.42
C TRP A 70 -5.43 -6.42 -16.12
N LEU A 71 -5.91 -7.56 -15.61
CA LEU A 71 -5.50 -8.08 -14.30
C LEU A 71 -3.98 -8.29 -14.21
N VAL A 72 -3.39 -8.98 -15.18
CA VAL A 72 -2.00 -9.47 -15.08
C VAL A 72 -0.98 -8.32 -15.11
N PRO A 73 -1.04 -7.34 -16.03
CA PRO A 73 -0.09 -6.21 -16.02
C PRO A 73 -0.25 -5.32 -14.78
N VAL A 74 -1.48 -5.04 -14.34
CA VAL A 74 -1.73 -4.19 -13.16
C VAL A 74 -1.27 -4.92 -11.88
N ALA A 75 -1.54 -6.22 -11.76
CA ALA A 75 -1.06 -7.02 -10.64
C ALA A 75 0.47 -7.16 -10.64
N GLY A 76 1.06 -7.33 -11.82
CA GLY A 76 2.51 -7.34 -12.03
C GLY A 76 3.16 -6.02 -11.60
N PHE A 77 2.60 -4.88 -11.99
CA PHE A 77 3.06 -3.56 -11.56
C PHE A 77 3.09 -3.45 -10.03
N PHE A 78 1.98 -3.69 -9.33
CA PHE A 78 1.94 -3.59 -7.87
C PHE A 78 2.88 -4.59 -7.18
N SER A 79 3.11 -5.76 -7.79
CA SER A 79 4.05 -6.77 -7.27
C SER A 79 5.52 -6.31 -7.26
N VAL A 80 5.91 -5.40 -8.16
CA VAL A 80 7.32 -4.94 -8.33
C VAL A 80 7.55 -3.45 -8.03
N ALA A 81 6.52 -2.61 -8.03
CA ALA A 81 6.66 -1.16 -7.90
C ALA A 81 7.26 -0.73 -6.54
N SER A 82 8.27 0.13 -6.58
CA SER A 82 8.96 0.61 -5.37
C SER A 82 8.14 1.60 -4.53
N PHE A 83 7.16 2.27 -5.12
CA PHE A 83 6.34 3.28 -4.45
C PHE A 83 4.92 3.35 -5.05
N PHE A 84 3.91 3.27 -4.19
CA PHE A 84 2.50 3.57 -4.45
C PHE A 84 1.76 3.68 -3.11
N HIS A 85 0.50 4.11 -3.13
CA HIS A 85 -0.40 4.03 -1.97
C HIS A 85 -1.33 2.81 -2.11
N PRO A 86 -1.67 2.09 -1.02
CA PRO A 86 -2.49 0.88 -1.09
C PRO A 86 -3.80 1.03 -1.86
N TYR A 87 -4.48 2.17 -1.75
CA TYR A 87 -5.76 2.41 -2.44
C TYR A 87 -5.67 2.40 -3.97
N TYR A 88 -4.48 2.59 -4.58
CA TYR A 88 -4.32 2.42 -6.03
C TYR A 88 -4.64 0.98 -6.49
N THR A 89 -4.56 -0.01 -5.59
CA THR A 89 -4.92 -1.40 -5.92
C THR A 89 -6.38 -1.59 -6.29
N ILE A 90 -7.28 -0.62 -6.03
CA ILE A 90 -8.67 -0.60 -6.52
C ILE A 90 -8.77 -0.79 -8.04
N MET A 91 -7.73 -0.44 -8.80
CA MET A 91 -7.61 -0.72 -10.24
C MET A 91 -7.72 -2.22 -10.61
N LEU A 92 -7.54 -3.13 -9.64
CA LEU A 92 -7.72 -4.58 -9.82
C LEU A 92 -9.18 -5.03 -9.58
N ALA A 93 -10.04 -4.22 -8.96
CA ALA A 93 -11.38 -4.65 -8.58
C ALA A 93 -12.27 -5.02 -9.79
N PRO A 94 -12.33 -4.23 -10.89
CA PRO A 94 -13.13 -4.60 -12.06
C PRO A 94 -12.76 -5.96 -12.69
N PRO A 95 -11.49 -6.27 -13.04
CA PRO A 95 -11.16 -7.57 -13.60
C PRO A 95 -11.28 -8.73 -12.58
N ILE A 96 -11.04 -8.50 -11.28
CA ILE A 96 -11.31 -9.53 -10.25
C ILE A 96 -12.80 -9.87 -10.21
N ALA A 97 -13.69 -8.87 -10.18
CA ALA A 97 -15.13 -9.07 -10.14
C ALA A 97 -15.65 -9.78 -11.41
N ALA A 98 -15.18 -9.37 -12.59
CA ALA A 98 -15.56 -9.99 -13.86
C ALA A 98 -15.10 -11.46 -13.95
N LEU A 99 -13.85 -11.75 -13.58
CA LEU A 99 -13.31 -13.12 -13.60
C LEU A 99 -13.92 -14.01 -12.51
N PHE A 100 -14.28 -13.44 -11.35
CA PHE A 100 -15.07 -14.11 -10.33
C PHE A 100 -16.46 -14.52 -10.88
N GLY A 101 -17.20 -13.59 -11.48
CA GLY A 101 -18.54 -13.85 -12.03
C GLY A 101 -18.54 -14.86 -13.18
N ILE A 102 -17.69 -14.66 -14.19
CA ILE A 102 -17.55 -15.59 -15.33
C ILE A 102 -17.06 -16.96 -14.84
N GLY A 103 -16.09 -16.96 -13.91
CA GLY A 103 -15.57 -18.15 -13.26
C GLY A 103 -16.65 -18.94 -12.53
N MET A 104 -17.48 -18.28 -11.71
CA MET A 104 -18.56 -18.92 -10.95
C MET A 104 -19.53 -19.69 -11.88
N VAL A 105 -19.90 -19.09 -13.01
CA VAL A 105 -20.76 -19.74 -14.02
C VAL A 105 -20.05 -20.92 -14.69
N ALA A 106 -18.80 -20.76 -15.14
CA ALA A 106 -18.05 -21.84 -15.78
C ALA A 106 -17.79 -23.03 -14.83
N LEU A 107 -17.36 -22.74 -13.60
CA LEU A 107 -16.99 -23.72 -12.59
C LEU A 107 -18.20 -24.47 -12.04
N SER A 108 -19.35 -23.81 -11.83
CA SER A 108 -20.58 -24.48 -11.41
C SER A 108 -21.17 -25.38 -12.48
N ARG A 109 -21.07 -25.01 -13.77
CA ARG A 109 -21.40 -25.92 -14.88
C ARG A 109 -20.42 -27.09 -14.95
N MET A 110 -19.11 -26.86 -14.78
CA MET A 110 -18.13 -27.95 -14.71
C MET A 110 -18.44 -28.96 -13.59
N LEU A 111 -18.87 -28.50 -12.41
CA LEU A 111 -19.28 -29.37 -11.30
C LEU A 111 -20.54 -30.21 -11.64
N ARG A 112 -21.48 -29.65 -12.41
CA ARG A 112 -22.71 -30.34 -12.87
C ARG A 112 -22.46 -31.36 -13.97
N ASP A 113 -21.66 -30.97 -14.95
CA ASP A 113 -21.54 -31.66 -16.24
C ASP A 113 -20.50 -32.79 -16.22
N ASN A 114 -19.57 -32.80 -15.26
CA ASN A 114 -18.47 -33.77 -15.19
C ASN A 114 -18.66 -34.78 -14.05
N SER A 115 -18.05 -35.96 -14.21
CA SER A 115 -17.95 -36.98 -13.16
C SER A 115 -16.88 -36.64 -12.12
N ARG A 116 -16.97 -37.26 -10.94
CA ARG A 116 -15.94 -37.19 -9.88
C ARG A 116 -14.57 -37.72 -10.33
N THR A 117 -14.47 -38.50 -11.41
CA THR A 117 -13.20 -38.95 -11.99
C THR A 117 -12.48 -37.90 -12.83
N ASN A 118 -13.12 -36.76 -13.12
CA ASN A 118 -12.58 -35.72 -13.99
C ASN A 118 -12.13 -34.51 -13.17
N TRP A 119 -10.87 -34.09 -13.31
CA TRP A 119 -10.28 -32.96 -12.59
C TRP A 119 -11.10 -31.65 -12.67
N ARG A 120 -11.87 -31.45 -13.76
CA ARG A 120 -12.75 -30.30 -13.95
C ARG A 120 -13.83 -30.17 -12.87
N PHE A 121 -14.29 -31.30 -12.33
CA PHE A 121 -15.27 -31.36 -11.23
C PHE A 121 -14.77 -30.63 -9.98
N TYR A 122 -13.46 -30.72 -9.69
CA TYR A 122 -12.85 -30.20 -8.47
C TYR A 122 -12.49 -28.71 -8.52
N LEU A 123 -12.63 -28.04 -9.66
CA LEU A 123 -12.22 -26.64 -9.79
C LEU A 123 -13.11 -25.68 -8.98
N LEU A 124 -14.42 -25.93 -8.87
CA LEU A 124 -15.29 -25.13 -7.99
C LEU A 124 -14.97 -25.36 -6.49
N PRO A 125 -14.91 -26.62 -5.99
CA PRO A 125 -14.37 -26.93 -4.66
C PRO A 125 -13.04 -26.24 -4.35
N LEU A 126 -12.07 -26.33 -5.27
CA LEU A 126 -10.76 -25.70 -5.10
C LEU A 126 -10.88 -24.18 -5.00
N ALA A 127 -11.65 -23.53 -5.88
CA ALA A 127 -11.84 -22.08 -5.87
C ALA A 127 -12.50 -21.59 -4.56
N ILE A 128 -13.51 -22.30 -4.07
CA ILE A 128 -14.17 -22.00 -2.79
C ILE A 128 -13.16 -22.14 -1.63
N LEU A 129 -12.50 -23.29 -1.50
CA LEU A 129 -11.63 -23.58 -0.36
C LEU A 129 -10.37 -22.71 -0.34
N THR A 130 -9.72 -22.44 -1.48
CA THR A 130 -8.54 -21.54 -1.52
C THR A 130 -8.90 -20.11 -1.18
N THR A 131 -10.09 -19.66 -1.60
CA THR A 131 -10.57 -18.30 -1.31
C THR A 131 -10.95 -18.18 0.16
N ALA A 132 -11.74 -19.12 0.67
CA ALA A 132 -12.11 -19.17 2.08
C ALA A 132 -10.89 -19.28 3.00
N GLY A 133 -9.87 -20.06 2.66
CA GLY A 133 -8.61 -20.12 3.42
C GLY A 133 -7.86 -18.80 3.47
N LEU A 134 -7.83 -18.05 2.36
CA LEU A 134 -7.23 -16.71 2.32
C LEU A 134 -8.04 -15.70 3.15
N GLN A 135 -9.36 -15.70 3.01
CA GLN A 135 -10.25 -14.83 3.78
C GLN A 135 -10.20 -15.12 5.28
N ALA A 136 -10.22 -16.40 5.66
CA ALA A 136 -10.05 -16.84 7.04
C ALA A 136 -8.73 -16.33 7.64
N TRP A 137 -7.63 -16.36 6.87
CA TRP A 137 -6.37 -15.76 7.31
C TRP A 137 -6.45 -14.23 7.45
N TYR A 138 -7.09 -13.52 6.51
CA TYR A 138 -7.25 -12.05 6.61
C TYR A 138 -8.09 -11.61 7.82
N VAL A 139 -9.14 -12.36 8.19
CA VAL A 139 -9.95 -12.02 9.37
C VAL A 139 -9.34 -12.49 10.69
N SER A 140 -8.28 -13.31 10.67
CA SER A 140 -7.79 -14.00 11.86
C SER A 140 -7.19 -13.09 12.94
N SER A 141 -6.70 -11.91 12.58
CA SER A 141 -6.21 -10.89 13.51
C SER A 141 -7.34 -10.17 14.24
N ASP A 142 -8.35 -9.73 13.50
CA ASP A 142 -9.40 -8.82 13.96
C ASP A 142 -10.60 -9.61 14.54
N TYR A 143 -10.95 -10.74 13.92
CA TYR A 143 -12.07 -11.60 14.30
C TYR A 143 -11.67 -13.09 14.30
N PRO A 144 -10.94 -13.58 15.33
CA PRO A 144 -10.48 -14.97 15.39
C PRO A 144 -11.60 -16.01 15.24
N TRP A 145 -12.79 -15.74 15.78
CA TRP A 145 -13.97 -16.61 15.66
C TRP A 145 -14.48 -16.73 14.21
N LEU A 146 -14.40 -15.66 13.42
CA LEU A 146 -14.87 -15.61 12.04
C LEU A 146 -14.01 -16.49 11.12
N THR A 147 -12.73 -16.66 11.44
CA THR A 147 -11.82 -17.65 10.81
C THR A 147 -12.47 -19.03 10.74
N TRP A 148 -12.97 -19.53 11.88
CA TRP A 148 -13.56 -20.86 11.99
C TRP A 148 -14.90 -20.94 11.29
N VAL A 149 -15.73 -19.89 11.38
CA VAL A 149 -17.01 -19.82 10.65
C VAL A 149 -16.79 -19.90 9.14
N ILE A 150 -15.87 -19.10 8.59
CA ILE A 150 -15.54 -19.12 7.15
C ILE A 150 -15.07 -20.51 6.71
N LEU A 151 -14.15 -21.13 7.46
CA LEU A 151 -13.61 -22.45 7.11
C LEU A 151 -14.69 -23.55 7.18
N ILE A 152 -15.49 -23.59 8.25
CA ILE A 152 -16.56 -24.58 8.44
C ILE A 152 -17.63 -24.44 7.34
N VAL A 153 -18.11 -23.21 7.10
CA VAL A 153 -19.12 -22.94 6.05
C VAL A 153 -18.58 -23.31 4.67
N ALA A 154 -17.34 -22.96 4.35
CA ALA A 154 -16.75 -23.29 3.05
C ALA A 154 -16.57 -24.81 2.84
N VAL A 155 -16.17 -25.55 3.87
CA VAL A 155 -16.06 -27.02 3.82
C VAL A 155 -17.43 -27.66 3.66
N ILE A 156 -18.42 -27.29 4.48
CA ILE A 156 -19.79 -27.84 4.42
C ILE A 156 -20.42 -27.53 3.06
N ALA A 157 -20.37 -26.28 2.61
CA ALA A 157 -20.92 -25.87 1.31
C ALA A 157 -20.25 -26.64 0.16
N THR A 158 -18.93 -26.82 0.19
CA THR A 158 -18.19 -27.60 -0.81
C THR A 158 -18.63 -29.07 -0.84
N ILE A 159 -18.76 -29.71 0.32
CA ILE A 159 -19.21 -31.11 0.43
C ILE A 159 -20.63 -31.25 -0.12
N LEU A 160 -21.56 -30.38 0.30
CA LEU A 160 -22.95 -30.42 -0.13
C LEU A 160 -23.09 -30.17 -1.65
N LEU A 161 -22.32 -29.23 -2.21
CA LEU A 161 -22.26 -29.01 -3.65
C LEU A 161 -21.72 -30.22 -4.42
N MET A 162 -20.75 -30.96 -3.88
CA MET A 162 -20.21 -32.20 -4.48
C MET A 162 -21.14 -33.41 -4.37
N ILE A 163 -22.08 -33.41 -3.41
CA ILE A 163 -23.12 -34.44 -3.25
C ILE A 163 -24.33 -34.13 -4.13
N PHE A 164 -24.77 -32.86 -4.17
CA PHE A 164 -25.98 -32.40 -4.83
C PHE A 164 -25.74 -31.42 -5.99
N PRO A 165 -24.84 -31.68 -6.95
CA PRO A 165 -24.44 -30.67 -7.93
C PRO A 165 -25.57 -30.24 -8.89
N ARG A 166 -26.55 -31.12 -9.14
CA ARG A 166 -27.51 -31.02 -10.26
C ARG A 166 -28.94 -30.62 -9.88
N ASN A 167 -29.34 -30.70 -8.61
CA ASN A 167 -30.72 -30.42 -8.18
C ASN A 167 -30.92 -28.93 -7.81
N THR A 168 -32.17 -28.54 -7.54
CA THR A 168 -32.53 -27.19 -7.08
C THR A 168 -31.79 -26.81 -5.79
N ALA A 169 -31.68 -27.73 -4.83
CA ALA A 169 -30.91 -27.52 -3.60
C ALA A 169 -29.45 -27.14 -3.88
N GLY A 170 -28.79 -27.77 -4.87
CA GLY A 170 -27.44 -27.41 -5.32
C GLY A 170 -27.33 -25.99 -5.91
N GLN A 171 -28.41 -25.46 -6.51
CA GLN A 171 -28.44 -24.07 -6.95
C GLN A 171 -28.59 -23.10 -5.78
N THR A 172 -29.46 -23.40 -4.81
CA THR A 172 -29.61 -22.63 -3.57
C THR A 172 -28.31 -22.63 -2.76
N LEU A 173 -27.67 -23.79 -2.60
CA LEU A 173 -26.37 -23.95 -1.94
C LEU A 173 -25.27 -23.13 -2.63
N LEU A 174 -25.26 -23.05 -3.97
CA LEU A 174 -24.32 -22.23 -4.72
C LEU A 174 -24.53 -20.73 -4.45
N GLY A 175 -25.80 -20.30 -4.40
CA GLY A 175 -26.17 -18.93 -4.02
C GLY A 175 -25.71 -18.59 -2.60
N LEU A 176 -26.02 -19.45 -1.63
CA LEU A 176 -25.59 -19.29 -0.23
C LEU A 176 -24.07 -19.25 -0.09
N ALA A 177 -23.34 -20.19 -0.72
CA ALA A 177 -21.89 -20.21 -0.72
C ALA A 177 -21.28 -18.94 -1.33
N THR A 178 -21.90 -18.41 -2.39
CA THR A 178 -21.49 -17.14 -3.01
C THR A 178 -21.68 -15.98 -2.04
N VAL A 179 -22.83 -15.89 -1.37
CA VAL A 179 -23.10 -14.87 -0.33
C VAL A 179 -22.10 -14.97 0.83
N SER A 180 -21.80 -16.18 1.30
CA SER A 180 -20.80 -16.39 2.37
C SER A 180 -19.39 -15.92 1.98
N ILE A 181 -18.94 -16.19 0.75
CA ILE A 181 -17.64 -15.71 0.22
C ILE A 181 -17.60 -14.18 0.06
N LEU A 182 -18.75 -13.53 -0.13
CA LEU A 182 -18.86 -12.08 -0.26
C LEU A 182 -19.01 -11.35 1.09
N ALA A 183 -19.42 -12.03 2.15
CA ALA A 183 -19.73 -11.40 3.44
C ALA A 183 -18.52 -10.70 4.09
N ALA A 184 -17.37 -11.37 4.18
CA ALA A 184 -16.15 -10.79 4.76
C ALA A 184 -15.60 -9.59 3.95
N PRO A 185 -15.41 -9.66 2.61
CA PRO A 185 -15.00 -8.48 1.83
C PRO A 185 -16.04 -7.36 1.83
N ALA A 186 -17.34 -7.66 1.89
CA ALA A 186 -18.38 -6.64 2.03
C ALA A 186 -18.25 -5.90 3.37
N TRP A 187 -18.05 -6.62 4.48
CA TRP A 187 -17.78 -6.01 5.78
C TRP A 187 -16.55 -5.09 5.75
N TRP A 188 -15.42 -5.59 5.23
CA TRP A 188 -14.20 -4.77 5.07
C TRP A 188 -14.47 -3.50 4.26
N SER A 189 -15.18 -3.62 3.13
CA SER A 189 -15.51 -2.50 2.24
C SER A 189 -16.43 -1.45 2.88
N LEU A 190 -17.24 -1.82 3.88
CA LEU A 190 -18.10 -0.89 4.62
C LEU A 190 -17.37 -0.12 5.72
N THR A 191 -16.26 -0.66 6.25
CA THR A 191 -15.53 -0.02 7.38
C THR A 191 -15.15 1.45 7.18
N PRO A 192 -14.73 1.95 5.99
CA PRO A 192 -14.34 3.36 5.83
C PRO A 192 -15.56 4.29 5.86
N THR A 193 -16.69 3.81 5.34
CA THR A 193 -17.99 4.51 5.38
C THR A 193 -18.52 4.58 6.81
N LEU A 194 -18.46 3.47 7.54
CA LEU A 194 -18.91 3.39 8.94
C LEU A 194 -18.02 4.21 9.89
N ALA A 195 -16.72 4.30 9.62
CA ALA A 195 -15.79 5.17 10.35
C ALA A 195 -15.99 6.68 10.07
N ALA A 196 -16.82 7.04 9.07
CA ALA A 196 -16.99 8.40 8.57
C ALA A 196 -15.66 9.11 8.23
N GLU A 197 -14.66 8.35 7.77
CA GLU A 197 -13.29 8.85 7.67
C GLU A 197 -13.06 9.62 6.35
N SER A 198 -12.64 10.89 6.44
CA SER A 198 -12.10 11.65 5.31
C SER A 198 -10.57 11.54 5.27
N ALA A 199 -10.08 10.31 5.09
CA ALA A 199 -8.66 9.98 5.10
C ALA A 199 -7.91 10.65 3.94
N MET A 200 -6.67 11.09 4.18
CA MET A 200 -5.76 11.39 3.06
C MET A 200 -5.40 10.12 2.27
N ILE A 201 -5.32 8.99 2.96
CA ILE A 201 -4.86 7.72 2.43
C ILE A 201 -5.88 6.65 2.82
N PRO A 202 -6.98 6.51 2.06
CA PRO A 202 -8.04 5.58 2.40
C PRO A 202 -7.52 4.14 2.47
N THR A 203 -8.02 3.41 3.45
CA THR A 203 -7.80 1.98 3.67
C THR A 203 -9.11 1.33 4.08
N ALA A 204 -9.19 0.00 4.07
CA ALA A 204 -10.30 -0.78 4.59
C ALA A 204 -9.84 -1.71 5.71
N GLY A 205 -10.58 -1.75 6.82
CA GLY A 205 -10.41 -2.74 7.89
C GLY A 205 -11.04 -2.36 9.24
N PRO A 206 -11.30 -3.33 10.12
CA PRO A 206 -11.90 -3.13 11.45
C PRO A 206 -11.18 -2.11 12.33
N SER A 207 -9.85 -2.01 12.23
CA SER A 207 -9.03 -1.02 12.95
C SER A 207 -9.46 0.45 12.76
N LEU A 208 -10.21 0.78 11.70
CA LEU A 208 -10.82 2.11 11.53
C LEU A 208 -11.94 2.38 12.54
N LEU A 209 -12.69 1.34 12.94
CA LEU A 209 -13.82 1.40 13.86
C LEU A 209 -13.39 1.32 15.34
N GLU A 210 -12.25 0.68 15.61
CA GLU A 210 -11.67 0.59 16.96
C GLU A 210 -11.07 1.92 17.43
N SER A 211 -10.69 2.79 16.49
CA SER A 211 -10.11 4.09 16.82
C SER A 211 -11.20 5.15 16.95
N ASN A 212 -11.39 5.68 18.17
CA ASN A 212 -12.23 6.86 18.43
C ASN A 212 -11.63 8.11 17.75
N GLY A 213 -11.82 8.24 16.42
CA GLY A 213 -11.54 9.42 15.61
C GLY A 213 -10.06 9.87 15.49
N ALA A 214 -9.11 9.12 16.04
CA ALA A 214 -7.73 9.62 16.25
C ALA A 214 -6.58 8.63 16.00
N GLY A 215 -6.83 7.35 15.70
CA GLY A 215 -5.79 6.29 15.76
C GLY A 215 -5.50 5.52 14.46
N GLY A 216 -6.49 5.30 13.59
CA GLY A 216 -6.33 4.62 12.30
C GLY A 216 -6.26 5.58 11.10
N GLY A 217 -5.83 5.09 9.93
CA GLY A 217 -6.05 5.70 8.60
C GLY A 217 -5.30 6.99 8.25
N GLY A 218 -4.84 7.76 9.25
CA GLY A 218 -4.04 8.97 9.07
C GLY A 218 -4.91 10.23 9.00
N MET A 219 -4.73 11.11 10.00
CA MET A 219 -5.51 12.33 10.20
C MET A 219 -5.81 13.07 8.88
N GLY A 220 -7.08 13.07 8.50
CA GLY A 220 -7.55 13.79 7.33
C GLY A 220 -7.22 15.28 7.40
N MET A 221 -6.93 15.88 6.24
CA MET A 221 -6.61 17.31 6.10
C MET A 221 -7.71 18.22 6.65
N GLY A 222 -8.96 17.76 6.67
CA GLY A 222 -10.10 18.49 7.22
C GLY A 222 -10.32 18.31 8.73
N ASN A 223 -9.80 17.24 9.34
CA ASN A 223 -10.02 16.93 10.76
C ASN A 223 -8.85 17.35 11.67
N SER A 224 -7.82 17.98 11.10
CA SER A 224 -6.67 18.48 11.86
C SER A 224 -7.05 19.71 12.69
N SER A 225 -6.61 19.75 13.95
CA SER A 225 -7.02 20.81 14.87
C SER A 225 -6.38 22.17 14.53
N VAL A 226 -7.22 23.16 14.28
CA VAL A 226 -6.78 24.55 14.07
C VAL A 226 -6.26 25.16 15.37
N ASN A 227 -5.06 25.76 15.35
CA ASN A 227 -4.57 26.57 16.47
C ASN A 227 -5.50 27.78 16.64
N LYS A 228 -6.32 27.74 17.69
CA LYS A 228 -7.39 28.73 17.93
C LYS A 228 -6.81 30.14 18.12
N LYS A 229 -5.66 30.27 18.79
CA LYS A 229 -5.04 31.56 19.10
C LYS A 229 -4.41 32.22 17.88
N LEU A 230 -3.74 31.44 17.02
CA LEU A 230 -3.28 31.89 15.71
C LEU A 230 -4.46 32.32 14.84
N LEU A 231 -5.54 31.55 14.81
CA LEU A 231 -6.75 31.94 14.09
C LEU A 231 -7.31 33.27 14.61
N SER A 232 -7.60 33.39 15.91
CA SER A 232 -8.15 34.62 16.50
C SER A 232 -7.26 35.84 16.31
N TYR A 233 -5.93 35.68 16.36
CA TYR A 233 -4.98 36.73 16.01
C TYR A 233 -5.14 37.17 14.55
N LEU A 234 -5.08 36.21 13.61
CA LEU A 234 -5.19 36.49 12.18
C LEU A 234 -6.52 37.15 11.82
N GLU A 235 -7.64 36.68 12.38
CA GLU A 235 -8.96 37.26 12.11
C GLU A 235 -9.09 38.68 12.62
N LYS A 236 -8.60 38.95 13.84
CA LYS A 236 -8.58 40.31 14.42
C LYS A 236 -7.71 41.28 13.61
N HIS A 237 -6.68 40.78 12.95
CA HIS A 237 -5.69 41.61 12.24
C HIS A 237 -5.78 41.54 10.71
N GLN A 238 -6.68 40.76 10.12
CA GLN A 238 -6.83 40.63 8.66
C GLN A 238 -7.15 41.98 7.99
N GLY A 239 -8.15 42.71 8.50
CA GLY A 239 -8.71 43.87 7.82
C GLY A 239 -9.19 43.50 6.40
N ASN A 240 -8.95 44.37 5.42
CA ASN A 240 -9.40 44.17 4.04
C ASN A 240 -8.51 43.23 3.21
N ALA A 241 -7.57 42.50 3.83
CA ALA A 241 -6.70 41.57 3.11
C ALA A 241 -7.48 40.37 2.58
N LYS A 242 -7.35 40.11 1.27
CA LYS A 242 -8.02 38.99 0.57
C LYS A 242 -7.72 37.63 1.20
N TYR A 243 -6.48 37.41 1.63
CA TYR A 243 -6.04 36.16 2.26
C TYR A 243 -5.83 36.37 3.76
N LEU A 244 -6.42 35.50 4.58
CA LEU A 244 -6.25 35.49 6.03
C LEU A 244 -4.76 35.32 6.39
N PHE A 245 -4.08 34.40 5.71
CA PHE A 245 -2.63 34.26 5.67
C PHE A 245 -2.19 33.46 4.43
N ALA A 246 -0.88 33.44 4.17
CA ALA A 246 -0.23 32.49 3.28
C ALA A 246 0.66 31.53 4.08
N THR A 247 0.87 30.33 3.56
CA THR A 247 1.78 29.33 4.11
C THR A 247 2.40 28.51 2.97
N SER A 248 3.37 27.65 3.28
CA SER A 248 4.06 26.85 2.27
C SER A 248 3.14 25.79 1.66
N ASP A 249 2.43 25.05 2.51
CA ASP A 249 1.83 23.76 2.16
C ASP A 249 0.30 23.73 2.39
N SER A 250 -0.40 22.85 1.65
CA SER A 250 -1.85 22.70 1.79
C SER A 250 -2.26 22.04 3.12
N THR A 251 -1.37 21.28 3.77
CA THR A 251 -1.65 20.62 5.06
C THR A 251 -1.86 21.63 6.18
N THR A 252 -1.11 22.72 6.15
CA THR A 252 -1.21 23.84 7.07
C THR A 252 -2.39 24.76 6.71
N ALA A 253 -2.73 24.90 5.42
CA ALA A 253 -3.80 25.80 4.97
C ALA A 253 -5.21 25.23 5.13
N ALA A 254 -5.43 23.96 4.76
CA ALA A 254 -6.77 23.37 4.62
C ALA A 254 -7.64 23.43 5.89
N PRO A 255 -7.13 23.15 7.11
CA PRO A 255 -7.94 23.21 8.33
C PRO A 255 -8.53 24.60 8.60
N TYR A 256 -7.77 25.65 8.27
CA TYR A 256 -8.21 27.04 8.46
C TYR A 256 -9.26 27.42 7.41
N ILE A 257 -9.10 26.99 6.15
CA ILE A 257 -10.10 27.20 5.09
C ILE A 257 -11.44 26.54 5.48
N ILE A 258 -11.39 25.25 5.82
CA ILE A 258 -12.58 24.45 6.16
C ILE A 258 -13.31 25.02 7.39
N LYS A 259 -12.57 25.42 8.42
CA LYS A 259 -13.15 25.94 9.67
C LYS A 259 -13.74 27.36 9.56
N THR A 260 -13.26 28.18 8.63
CA THR A 260 -13.58 29.62 8.60
C THR A 260 -14.30 30.08 7.33
N GLY A 261 -14.27 29.29 6.25
CA GLY A 261 -14.67 29.72 4.92
C GLY A 261 -13.75 30.77 4.28
N LYS A 262 -12.68 31.22 4.96
CA LYS A 262 -11.79 32.29 4.49
C LYS A 262 -10.69 31.75 3.59
N ALA A 263 -10.26 32.59 2.65
CA ALA A 263 -9.15 32.26 1.76
C ALA A 263 -7.81 32.21 2.53
N VAL A 264 -7.13 31.07 2.44
CA VAL A 264 -5.74 30.88 2.91
C VAL A 264 -4.92 30.40 1.72
N MET A 265 -3.74 30.98 1.52
CA MET A 265 -2.89 30.67 0.37
C MET A 265 -1.84 29.61 0.70
N ALA A 266 -1.96 28.41 0.14
CA ALA A 266 -0.87 27.44 0.08
C ALA A 266 0.01 27.73 -1.15
N MET A 267 1.29 28.06 -0.95
CA MET A 267 2.18 28.56 -2.02
C MET A 267 3.03 27.48 -2.72
N GLY A 268 2.96 26.22 -2.29
CA GLY A 268 3.79 25.14 -2.83
C GLY A 268 3.17 23.75 -2.77
N GLY A 269 1.85 23.66 -2.97
CA GLY A 269 1.15 22.37 -3.07
C GLY A 269 1.18 21.57 -1.76
N PHE A 270 1.19 20.23 -1.86
CA PHE A 270 1.07 19.35 -0.70
C PHE A 270 2.30 19.39 0.22
N ASN A 271 3.51 19.34 -0.34
CA ASN A 271 4.76 19.32 0.43
C ASN A 271 5.41 20.70 0.63
N GLY A 272 4.77 21.77 0.14
CA GLY A 272 5.33 23.12 0.14
C GLY A 272 6.48 23.33 -0.86
N THR A 273 6.70 22.37 -1.77
CA THR A 273 7.81 22.33 -2.75
C THR A 273 7.48 22.96 -4.09
N ASP A 274 6.21 23.06 -4.44
CA ASP A 274 5.81 23.37 -5.82
C ASP A 274 6.02 24.87 -6.11
N PRO A 275 6.47 25.26 -7.31
CA PRO A 275 6.72 26.67 -7.65
C PRO A 275 5.41 27.39 -8.06
N ALA A 276 4.34 27.26 -7.26
CA ALA A 276 3.00 27.75 -7.62
C ALA A 276 2.91 29.29 -7.75
N ILE A 277 3.85 30.02 -7.13
CA ILE A 277 3.95 31.48 -7.25
C ILE A 277 5.41 31.93 -7.29
N SER A 278 5.69 32.89 -8.18
CA SER A 278 7.00 33.56 -8.27
C SER A 278 7.19 34.64 -7.20
N LEU A 279 8.44 35.00 -6.90
CA LEU A 279 8.75 36.07 -5.94
C LEU A 279 8.16 37.44 -6.37
N SER A 280 8.05 37.73 -7.66
CA SER A 280 7.45 38.98 -8.16
C SER A 280 5.93 39.01 -7.94
N GLN A 281 5.23 37.91 -8.20
CA GLN A 281 3.81 37.77 -7.88
C GLN A 281 3.55 37.84 -6.37
N PHE A 282 4.39 37.19 -5.54
CA PHE A 282 4.30 37.28 -4.08
C PHE A 282 4.46 38.73 -3.59
N LYS A 283 5.50 39.42 -4.06
CA LYS A 283 5.72 40.85 -3.77
C LYS A 283 4.53 41.72 -4.19
N LYS A 284 3.90 41.43 -5.33
CA LYS A 284 2.69 42.15 -5.80
C LYS A 284 1.50 41.97 -4.85
N LEU A 285 1.27 40.76 -4.33
CA LEU A 285 0.20 40.50 -3.35
C LEU A 285 0.42 41.27 -2.03
N VAL A 286 1.67 41.32 -1.55
CA VAL A 286 2.03 42.09 -0.35
C VAL A 286 1.89 43.59 -0.61
N LYS A 287 2.44 44.11 -1.72
CA LYS A 287 2.37 45.54 -2.08
C LYS A 287 0.93 46.03 -2.30
N THR A 288 0.03 45.18 -2.79
CA THR A 288 -1.39 45.52 -2.98
C THR A 288 -2.25 45.28 -1.73
N GLY A 289 -1.65 44.95 -0.58
CA GLY A 289 -2.38 44.70 0.67
C GLY A 289 -3.23 43.42 0.71
N GLN A 290 -3.27 42.65 -0.39
CA GLN A 290 -4.03 41.40 -0.47
C GLN A 290 -3.50 40.31 0.47
N LEU A 291 -2.22 40.37 0.83
CA LEU A 291 -1.57 39.43 1.72
C LEU A 291 -0.76 40.15 2.82
N LYS A 292 -1.23 40.06 4.06
CA LYS A 292 -0.57 40.69 5.23
C LYS A 292 0.26 39.73 6.08
N TYR A 293 -0.06 38.44 6.10
CA TYR A 293 0.55 37.47 7.01
C TYR A 293 1.10 36.25 6.28
N PHE A 294 2.29 35.81 6.67
CA PHE A 294 2.84 34.51 6.26
C PHE A 294 3.17 33.65 7.49
N TYR A 295 2.61 32.44 7.54
CA TYR A 295 2.87 31.46 8.59
C TYR A 295 3.81 30.36 8.08
N TYR A 296 5.00 30.29 8.67
CA TYR A 296 6.02 29.32 8.33
C TYR A 296 5.92 28.08 9.23
N SER A 297 5.52 26.95 8.64
CA SER A 297 5.38 25.62 9.27
C SER A 297 6.72 24.87 9.45
N GLY A 298 7.86 25.49 9.09
CA GLY A 298 9.18 24.84 9.11
C GLY A 298 9.61 24.24 7.76
N ARG A 299 8.67 24.00 6.83
CA ARG A 299 8.92 23.39 5.51
C ARG A 299 8.65 24.38 4.38
N SER A 300 9.48 24.39 3.34
CA SER A 300 9.23 25.07 2.05
C SER A 300 10.30 24.74 1.02
N GLY A 301 9.93 24.50 -0.24
CA GLY A 301 10.86 24.50 -1.38
C GLY A 301 11.08 25.88 -2.00
N ASN A 302 10.24 26.88 -1.69
CA ASN A 302 10.33 28.21 -2.29
C ASN A 302 11.32 29.11 -1.53
N THR A 303 12.60 28.70 -1.54
CA THR A 303 13.70 29.36 -0.80
C THR A 303 13.83 30.86 -1.11
N LYS A 304 13.54 31.28 -2.35
CA LYS A 304 13.56 32.70 -2.77
C LYS A 304 12.52 33.53 -2.02
N ILE A 305 11.29 33.03 -1.87
CA ILE A 305 10.24 33.70 -1.07
C ILE A 305 10.59 33.67 0.41
N ILE A 306 10.97 32.52 0.97
CA ILE A 306 11.30 32.40 2.40
C ILE A 306 12.46 33.32 2.81
N ASN A 307 13.53 33.39 2.02
CA ASN A 307 14.67 34.26 2.30
C ASN A 307 14.29 35.75 2.19
N TRP A 308 13.42 36.11 1.24
CA TRP A 308 12.90 37.48 1.15
C TRP A 308 12.03 37.84 2.36
N ILE A 309 11.12 36.97 2.78
CA ILE A 309 10.31 37.16 4.00
C ILE A 309 11.21 37.32 5.21
N LYS A 310 12.17 36.40 5.44
CA LYS A 310 13.10 36.46 6.58
C LYS A 310 13.94 37.74 6.62
N LYS A 311 14.22 38.37 5.47
CA LYS A 311 15.01 39.61 5.37
C LYS A 311 14.18 40.89 5.56
N HIS A 312 12.91 40.90 5.17
CA HIS A 312 12.11 42.12 5.08
C HIS A 312 10.88 42.17 6.01
N ALA A 313 10.33 41.02 6.41
CA ALA A 313 9.12 40.95 7.22
C ALA A 313 9.39 41.04 8.73
N THR A 314 8.44 41.60 9.48
CA THR A 314 8.51 41.65 10.94
C THR A 314 8.01 40.33 11.55
N LYS A 315 8.75 39.74 12.48
CA LYS A 315 8.25 38.56 13.23
C LYS A 315 7.19 39.00 14.23
N VAL A 316 6.03 38.36 14.22
CA VAL A 316 5.01 38.54 15.27
C VAL A 316 5.51 37.90 16.57
N LYS A 317 5.26 38.54 17.72
CA LYS A 317 5.62 37.98 19.03
C LYS A 317 4.84 36.68 19.28
N THR A 318 5.54 35.58 19.55
CA THR A 318 4.97 34.23 19.71
C THR A 318 3.81 34.15 20.72
N SER A 319 3.91 34.89 21.83
CA SER A 319 2.86 34.96 22.87
C SER A 319 1.49 35.45 22.38
N LEU A 320 1.44 36.14 21.23
CA LEU A 320 0.19 36.65 20.64
C LEU A 320 -0.58 35.59 19.85
N TYR A 321 0.09 34.56 19.33
CA TYR A 321 -0.51 33.59 18.39
C TYR A 321 -0.24 32.11 18.75
N GLN A 322 0.57 31.82 19.77
CA GLN A 322 0.79 30.48 20.31
C GLN A 322 0.55 30.44 21.81
N ASP A 323 0.14 29.27 22.30
CA ASP A 323 0.09 28.95 23.72
C ASP A 323 1.38 28.23 24.13
N SER A 324 1.84 28.47 25.35
CA SER A 324 3.13 28.01 25.88
C SER A 324 3.30 26.48 25.97
N THR A 325 2.23 25.72 25.71
CA THR A 325 2.17 24.26 25.87
C THR A 325 2.19 23.46 24.56
N GLN A 326 2.18 24.08 23.36
CA GLN A 326 2.25 23.34 22.08
C GLN A 326 3.68 23.13 21.57
N SER A 327 4.48 22.38 22.34
CA SER A 327 5.77 21.83 21.90
C SER A 327 5.71 20.30 21.75
N GLN A 328 4.87 19.79 20.83
CA GLN A 328 5.03 18.49 20.13
C GLN A 328 3.77 18.15 19.31
N ALA A 329 3.81 18.39 18.01
CA ALA A 329 2.91 17.79 17.01
C ALA A 329 3.63 17.76 15.65
N GLY A 330 4.75 17.03 15.59
CA GLY A 330 5.69 17.13 14.47
C GLY A 330 6.73 16.02 14.35
N MET A 331 6.51 14.86 14.97
CA MET A 331 7.37 13.68 14.77
C MET A 331 6.73 12.71 13.77
N PHE A 332 6.96 12.96 12.49
CA PHE A 332 6.96 11.87 11.50
C PHE A 332 8.28 11.09 11.69
N GLY A 333 8.23 10.06 12.52
CA GLY A 333 9.38 9.19 12.79
C GLY A 333 9.67 8.28 11.60
N GLN A 334 10.77 8.55 10.91
CA GLN A 334 11.39 7.57 10.00
C GLN A 334 12.00 6.45 10.87
N PRO A 335 11.87 5.14 10.54
CA PRO A 335 12.43 4.07 11.36
C PRO A 335 13.97 4.11 11.38
N GLY A 336 14.53 4.71 12.43
CA GLY A 336 15.97 4.73 12.68
C GLY A 336 16.50 3.38 13.13
N ALA A 337 17.64 2.95 12.59
CA ALA A 337 18.29 1.70 12.99
C ALA A 337 18.73 1.75 14.46
N ALA A 338 18.36 0.73 15.24
CA ALA A 338 18.71 0.65 16.66
C ALA A 338 20.20 0.30 16.83
N SER A 339 20.99 1.25 17.32
CA SER A 339 22.37 1.01 17.78
C SER A 339 22.38 0.22 19.09
N THR A 340 23.14 -0.87 19.14
CA THR A 340 23.26 -1.74 20.32
C THR A 340 24.09 -1.10 21.44
N GLY A 341 23.40 -0.41 22.36
CA GLY A 341 24.01 0.08 23.61
C GLY A 341 24.16 -1.04 24.64
N LYS A 342 25.40 -1.43 24.96
CA LYS A 342 25.71 -2.34 26.09
C LYS A 342 25.20 -1.72 27.40
N LYS A 343 24.44 -2.49 28.19
CA LYS A 343 24.30 -2.25 29.64
C LYS A 343 25.04 -3.33 30.41
N SER A 344 25.91 -2.87 31.32
CA SER A 344 26.69 -3.71 32.22
C SER A 344 25.80 -4.23 33.35
N ALA A 345 25.94 -5.52 33.70
CA ALA A 345 25.33 -6.11 34.89
C ALA A 345 26.43 -6.41 35.92
N LYS A 346 26.21 -5.97 37.16
CA LYS A 346 27.20 -5.98 38.25
C LYS A 346 27.16 -7.33 38.99
N ALA A 347 28.31 -7.78 39.49
CA ALA A 347 28.46 -9.09 40.13
C ALA A 347 27.82 -9.16 41.54
N GLY A 348 27.41 -10.38 41.92
CA GLY A 348 27.02 -10.80 43.27
C GLY A 348 27.30 -12.30 43.43
N THR A 349 27.89 -12.69 44.57
CA THR A 349 28.56 -13.99 44.83
C THR A 349 27.61 -15.10 45.36
N PRO A 350 28.04 -16.38 45.41
CA PRO A 350 27.14 -17.55 45.48
C PRO A 350 27.00 -18.22 46.85
N THR A 351 25.99 -19.09 47.00
CA THR A 351 25.94 -20.15 48.02
C THR A 351 25.37 -21.50 47.50
N THR A 352 25.92 -22.56 48.10
CA THR A 352 25.83 -24.02 47.91
C THR A 352 24.44 -24.69 47.97
N GLY A 353 24.25 -25.87 47.30
CA GLY A 353 22.96 -26.60 47.39
C GLY A 353 22.75 -28.02 46.79
N SER A 354 23.77 -28.90 46.69
CA SER A 354 23.67 -30.39 46.74
C SER A 354 22.58 -31.24 45.98
N LYS A 355 23.07 -32.22 45.18
CA LYS A 355 22.51 -33.57 44.82
C LYS A 355 21.36 -33.71 43.78
N GLY A 356 21.52 -34.67 42.84
CA GLY A 356 20.39 -35.27 42.10
C GLY A 356 20.67 -35.90 40.71
N GLN A 357 21.34 -37.06 40.65
CA GLN A 357 21.26 -38.12 39.61
C GLN A 357 21.43 -37.83 38.09
N ARG A 358 22.40 -38.55 37.50
CA ARG A 358 22.44 -39.05 36.10
C ARG A 358 21.79 -40.46 36.06
N PRO A 359 21.56 -41.15 34.91
CA PRO A 359 22.18 -41.05 33.58
C PRO A 359 21.13 -40.78 32.45
N THR A 360 21.30 -40.95 31.12
CA THR A 360 22.35 -41.57 30.26
C THR A 360 22.39 -40.88 28.88
N GLY A 361 23.45 -41.06 28.08
CA GLY A 361 23.45 -40.72 26.64
C GLY A 361 24.85 -40.53 26.05
N LYS A 362 25.26 -41.36 25.07
CA LYS A 362 26.62 -41.35 24.49
C LYS A 362 26.75 -40.43 23.27
N ARG A 363 28.00 -39.99 23.00
CA ARG A 363 28.51 -39.43 21.72
C ARG A 363 28.22 -40.40 20.54
N SER A 364 28.31 -40.05 19.26
CA SER A 364 29.29 -39.18 18.57
C SER A 364 28.84 -38.71 17.16
N VAL A 365 29.59 -37.75 16.59
CA VAL A 365 29.44 -37.19 15.22
C VAL A 365 30.58 -37.73 14.30
N PRO A 366 30.88 -37.22 13.08
CA PRO A 366 30.63 -37.87 11.77
C PRO A 366 31.88 -38.36 11.01
N THR A 367 31.68 -38.97 9.83
CA THR A 367 32.49 -38.98 8.56
C THR A 367 32.05 -40.21 7.71
N GLY A 368 32.24 -40.33 6.39
CA GLY A 368 32.79 -39.46 5.33
C GLY A 368 32.53 -40.06 3.93
N LYS A 369 32.90 -39.35 2.83
CA LYS A 369 32.87 -39.86 1.44
C LYS A 369 34.06 -40.79 1.13
N PRO A 370 34.03 -41.54 0.01
CA PRO A 370 34.93 -41.19 -1.11
C PRO A 370 34.25 -41.20 -2.51
N SER A 371 35.01 -40.92 -3.58
CA SER A 371 34.54 -40.77 -4.98
C SER A 371 35.52 -41.41 -6.00
N ALA A 372 35.06 -41.74 -7.22
CA ALA A 372 35.90 -42.25 -8.32
C ALA A 372 35.53 -41.76 -9.75
N LYS A 373 35.66 -42.63 -10.78
CA LYS A 373 36.39 -42.36 -12.06
C LYS A 373 35.97 -43.37 -13.17
N LYS A 374 36.12 -43.17 -14.50
CA LYS A 374 36.51 -42.04 -15.40
C LYS A 374 36.19 -42.41 -16.88
N GLY A 375 35.87 -41.44 -17.75
CA GLY A 375 36.18 -41.50 -19.21
C GLY A 375 35.01 -41.48 -20.21
N THR A 376 35.13 -41.11 -21.49
CA THR A 376 36.02 -40.27 -22.33
C THR A 376 35.52 -40.40 -23.80
N ALA A 377 35.55 -39.33 -24.60
CA ALA A 377 35.21 -39.34 -26.05
C ALA A 377 36.48 -39.54 -26.94
N PRO A 378 36.45 -39.57 -28.30
CA PRO A 378 36.38 -38.31 -29.11
C PRO A 378 35.88 -38.38 -30.61
N GLY A 379 35.79 -37.21 -31.28
CA GLY A 379 35.86 -37.00 -32.75
C GLY A 379 34.52 -36.94 -33.54
N SER A 380 34.37 -36.24 -34.68
CA SER A 380 35.20 -35.24 -35.40
C SER A 380 34.34 -34.39 -36.40
N ARG A 381 34.93 -33.42 -37.12
CA ARG A 381 34.27 -32.42 -38.05
C ARG A 381 34.92 -32.51 -39.45
N PRO A 382 34.36 -32.00 -40.59
CA PRO A 382 34.73 -30.63 -41.04
C PRO A 382 33.75 -29.84 -41.99
N THR A 383 33.85 -28.49 -41.94
CA THR A 383 33.83 -27.42 -43.01
C THR A 383 32.88 -27.42 -44.25
N THR A 384 32.29 -26.29 -44.68
CA THR A 384 32.88 -25.15 -45.47
C THR A 384 31.83 -24.01 -45.60
N THR A 385 32.03 -22.70 -45.34
CA THR A 385 32.83 -21.56 -45.93
C THR A 385 32.27 -20.79 -47.16
N LYS A 386 31.86 -19.52 -46.96
CA LYS A 386 32.20 -18.25 -47.70
C LYS A 386 31.43 -17.08 -47.05
N LYS A 387 32.06 -16.03 -46.50
CA LYS A 387 32.61 -14.78 -47.10
C LYS A 387 31.56 -13.95 -47.90
N ALA A 388 31.54 -12.61 -47.87
CA ALA A 388 32.05 -11.57 -46.95
C ALA A 388 31.59 -10.18 -47.46
N ALA A 389 31.35 -9.20 -46.57
CA ALA A 389 31.46 -7.77 -46.88
C ALA A 389 31.58 -6.96 -45.58
N SER A 390 32.52 -6.02 -45.53
CA SER A 390 32.79 -5.18 -44.36
C SER A 390 32.56 -3.70 -44.69
N THR A 391 32.09 -2.93 -43.72
CA THR A 391 32.30 -1.47 -43.70
C THR A 391 32.60 -0.99 -42.29
N LYS A 392 33.36 0.10 -42.21
CA LYS A 392 34.21 0.46 -41.07
C LYS A 392 33.43 0.93 -39.83
N ALA A 393 34.04 0.68 -38.68
CA ALA A 393 33.57 1.17 -37.39
C ALA A 393 33.71 2.70 -37.26
N ASN A 394 32.83 3.29 -36.46
CA ASN A 394 33.14 4.51 -35.71
C ASN A 394 32.75 4.28 -34.24
N SER A 395 33.76 4.25 -33.36
CA SER A 395 33.61 3.84 -31.97
C SER A 395 33.22 5.00 -31.05
N ALA A 396 31.92 5.21 -30.86
CA ALA A 396 31.42 6.06 -29.78
C ALA A 396 31.36 5.27 -28.46
N LYS A 397 32.13 5.70 -27.46
CA LYS A 397 32.37 5.00 -26.19
C LYS A 397 31.16 5.11 -25.25
N ALA A 398 30.16 4.23 -25.44
CA ALA A 398 28.95 4.18 -24.62
C ALA A 398 29.23 3.64 -23.21
N THR A 399 29.65 4.52 -22.29
CA THR A 399 29.69 4.23 -20.86
C THR A 399 28.28 4.03 -20.32
N LYS A 400 27.98 2.81 -19.84
CA LYS A 400 26.76 2.53 -19.07
C LYS A 400 26.74 3.38 -17.79
N LYS A 401 26.09 4.54 -17.83
CA LYS A 401 25.61 5.19 -16.60
C LYS A 401 24.39 4.43 -16.10
N GLN A 402 24.47 3.89 -14.89
CA GLN A 402 23.29 3.51 -14.12
C GLN A 402 22.37 4.74 -13.99
N PRO A 403 21.04 4.57 -13.87
CA PRO A 403 20.19 5.64 -13.40
C PRO A 403 20.67 6.05 -12.01
N THR A 404 21.25 7.24 -11.89
CA THR A 404 21.63 7.80 -10.60
C THR A 404 20.37 7.93 -9.76
N ALA A 405 20.32 7.21 -8.64
CA ALA A 405 19.31 7.41 -7.62
C ALA A 405 19.23 8.91 -7.27
N GLN A 406 18.02 9.42 -7.04
CA GLN A 406 17.86 10.76 -6.50
C GLN A 406 18.71 10.88 -5.23
N PRO A 407 19.52 11.93 -5.07
CA PRO A 407 20.32 12.09 -3.87
C PRO A 407 19.38 12.20 -2.68
N SER A 408 19.51 11.24 -1.75
CA SER A 408 18.89 11.33 -0.43
C SER A 408 19.43 12.58 0.26
N MET A 409 18.67 13.67 0.21
CA MET A 409 18.96 14.87 0.99
C MET A 409 18.59 14.59 2.46
N GLY A 410 19.47 13.84 3.12
CA GLY A 410 19.53 13.73 4.58
C GLY A 410 19.97 15.06 5.21
N GLY A 411 19.19 16.12 4.99
CA GLY A 411 19.33 17.38 5.68
C GLY A 411 18.71 17.26 7.07
N GLY A 412 19.52 16.94 8.07
CA GLY A 412 19.10 16.96 9.47
C GLY A 412 18.66 18.37 9.88
N MET A 413 17.35 18.63 9.88
CA MET A 413 16.80 19.89 10.38
C MET A 413 16.44 19.75 11.86
N GLY A 414 17.24 20.39 12.72
CA GLY A 414 16.82 20.68 14.09
C GLY A 414 15.50 21.46 14.08
N GLY A 415 14.61 21.15 15.03
CA GLY A 415 13.23 21.66 15.03
C GLY A 415 13.16 23.19 15.07
N GLN A 416 12.88 23.81 13.92
CA GLN A 416 12.48 25.21 13.89
C GLN A 416 11.01 25.30 14.32
N SER A 417 10.75 26.01 15.41
CA SER A 417 9.40 26.38 15.82
C SER A 417 8.69 27.16 14.71
N SER A 418 7.38 27.01 14.60
CA SER A 418 6.61 27.69 13.57
C SER A 418 6.53 29.19 13.84
N VAL A 419 6.66 30.01 12.79
CA VAL A 419 6.83 31.47 12.90
C VAL A 419 5.80 32.20 12.05
N LEU A 420 5.07 33.14 12.67
CA LEU A 420 4.23 34.11 11.97
C LEU A 420 5.00 35.38 11.63
N TYR A 421 4.94 35.80 10.37
CA TYR A 421 5.53 37.02 9.83
C TYR A 421 4.43 38.01 9.41
N ASP A 422 4.55 39.26 9.85
CA ASP A 422 3.78 40.40 9.34
C ASP A 422 4.52 41.01 8.14
N LEU A 423 3.83 41.03 7.01
CA LEU A 423 4.30 41.54 5.71
C LEU A 423 3.82 42.98 5.45
N SER A 424 2.87 43.47 6.26
CA SER A 424 2.22 44.77 6.06
C SER A 424 3.12 45.97 6.36
N THR A 425 4.28 45.75 6.96
CA THR A 425 5.33 46.76 7.22
C THR A 425 6.32 46.94 6.06
N ILE A 426 6.29 46.07 5.03
CA ILE A 426 7.34 46.02 4.00
C ILE A 426 7.27 47.18 2.98
N TYR A 427 6.08 47.73 2.75
CA TYR A 427 5.83 48.79 1.75
C TYR A 427 5.04 49.97 2.35
N LYS A 428 5.29 50.28 3.63
CA LYS A 428 4.79 51.50 4.27
C LYS A 428 5.68 52.69 3.96
#